data_AF-A0A918FLI0-F1
#
_entry.id   AF-A0A918FLI0-F1
#
_cell.length_a   1.000
_cell.length_b   1.000
_cell.length_c   1.000
_cell.angle_alpha   90.00
_cell.angle_beta   90.00
_cell.angle_gamma   90.00
#
_symmetry.space_group_name_H-M   'P 1'
#
loop_
_entity.id
_entity.type
_entity.pdbx_description
1 polymer ?
#
loop_
_entity_poly.entity_id
_entity_poly.type
_entity_poly.pdbx_seq_one_letter_code
_entity_poly.pdbx_strand_id
1 'polypeptide(L)'
;MRLRLPEERPTEPPTGYKIAYPMLSQDGTRAGFTGVSLGGALPYGVLADASCVYGLRHRAPHRRCDCGFHCVHDRAAAEALLCTAEHRTALLLEVTVLGAYIRFEHGFRYARQRVRTATVGPCACGAPAVALADAGWGRPGRRALAPSCASCVGARTSLSPAAFARLAGEGLRVVVAPRSGAGDGIARDDLGVPELAAEAALLQARLDWFQTQLARLGEGGPGGGAQG
;
A
#
# COMPACT_ATOMS: atom_id res chain seq x y z
N MET A 1 28.44 10.00 23.79
CA MET A 1 27.42 11.07 23.64
C MET A 1 26.38 10.61 22.63
N ARG A 2 25.11 10.38 23.00
CA ARG A 2 24.06 10.13 22.00
C ARG A 2 23.59 11.48 21.47
N LEU A 3 24.12 11.89 20.31
CA LEU A 3 23.61 13.04 19.56
C LEU A 3 22.12 12.80 19.27
N ARG A 4 21.23 13.50 19.97
CA ARG A 4 19.82 13.58 19.57
C ARG A 4 19.77 14.49 18.36
N LEU A 5 19.40 13.95 17.21
CA LEU A 5 19.01 14.77 16.07
C LEU A 5 17.83 15.67 16.48
N PRO A 6 17.72 16.89 15.92
CA PRO A 6 16.59 17.77 16.15
C PRO A 6 15.25 17.07 15.90
N GLU A 7 14.26 17.35 16.75
CA GLU A 7 12.91 16.84 16.57
C GLU A 7 12.16 17.77 15.61
N GLU A 8 11.81 17.26 14.43
CA GLU A 8 11.00 17.99 13.44
C GLU A 8 9.56 18.11 13.94
N ARG A 9 9.02 19.34 13.94
CA ARG A 9 7.63 19.64 14.31
C ARG A 9 7.03 20.60 13.27
N PRO A 10 6.61 20.09 12.12
CA PRO A 10 6.06 20.94 11.06
C PRO A 10 4.72 21.54 11.51
N THR A 11 4.44 22.76 11.05
CA THR A 11 3.18 23.46 11.34
C THR A 11 1.98 22.80 10.67
N GLU A 12 2.21 22.17 9.52
CA GLU A 12 1.23 21.39 8.79
C GLU A 12 1.70 19.93 8.67
N PRO A 13 0.78 18.95 8.72
CA PRO A 13 1.18 17.56 8.54
C PRO A 13 1.75 17.32 7.13
N PRO A 14 2.88 16.60 6.98
CA PRO A 14 3.45 16.33 5.67
C PRO A 14 2.49 15.56 4.75
N THR A 15 2.64 15.78 3.45
CA THR A 15 2.00 14.96 2.41
C THR A 15 3.00 13.92 1.91
N GLY A 16 2.52 12.73 1.57
CA GLY A 16 3.30 11.75 0.82
C GLY A 16 2.43 10.90 -0.09
N TYR A 17 3.09 10.03 -0.85
CA TYR A 17 2.45 9.21 -1.88
C TYR A 17 2.81 7.73 -1.72
N LYS A 18 1.88 6.84 -2.04
CA LYS A 18 2.10 5.39 -2.00
C LYS A 18 1.11 4.67 -2.88
N ILE A 19 1.31 3.37 -3.08
CA ILE A 19 0.35 2.50 -3.76
C ILE A 19 -0.32 1.53 -2.79
N ALA A 20 -1.58 1.20 -3.05
CA ALA A 20 -2.33 0.23 -2.25
C ALA A 20 -3.45 -0.42 -3.07
N TYR A 21 -3.82 -1.65 -2.74
CA TYR A 21 -4.96 -2.30 -3.36
C TYR A 21 -6.26 -1.86 -2.69
N PRO A 22 -7.29 -1.49 -3.48
CA PRO A 22 -8.60 -1.16 -2.94
C PRO A 22 -9.30 -2.42 -2.45
N MET A 23 -9.95 -2.33 -1.28
CA MET A 23 -10.60 -3.45 -0.62
C MET A 23 -12.07 -3.14 -0.36
N LEU A 24 -12.92 -4.15 -0.49
CA LEU A 24 -14.34 -4.11 -0.13
C LEU A 24 -14.64 -5.18 0.91
N SER A 25 -15.39 -4.84 1.95
CA SER A 25 -15.88 -5.81 2.93
C SER A 25 -16.81 -6.85 2.30
N GLN A 26 -16.87 -8.04 2.86
CA GLN A 26 -17.69 -9.14 2.35
C GLN A 26 -19.18 -8.77 2.28
N ASP A 27 -19.66 -8.02 3.28
CA ASP A 27 -21.03 -7.50 3.37
C ASP A 27 -21.28 -6.26 2.49
N GLY A 28 -20.25 -5.76 1.78
CA GLY A 28 -20.36 -4.63 0.86
C GLY A 28 -20.55 -3.25 1.53
N THR A 29 -20.46 -3.17 2.86
CA THR A 29 -20.79 -1.94 3.62
C THR A 29 -19.59 -1.03 3.86
N ARG A 30 -18.35 -1.52 3.66
CA ARG A 30 -17.13 -0.78 3.98
C ARG A 30 -16.07 -0.95 2.91
N ALA A 31 -15.45 0.14 2.52
CA ALA A 31 -14.29 0.14 1.64
C ALA A 31 -13.02 0.63 2.37
N GLY A 32 -11.86 0.26 1.83
CA GLY A 32 -10.57 0.63 2.40
C GLY A 32 -9.43 0.15 1.50
N PHE A 33 -8.27 -0.06 2.09
CA PHE A 33 -7.07 -0.42 1.34
C PHE A 33 -6.27 -1.51 2.04
N THR A 34 -5.37 -2.15 1.31
CA THR A 34 -4.29 -2.95 1.89
C THR A 34 -2.97 -2.61 1.21
N GLY A 35 -1.87 -2.67 1.96
CA GLY A 35 -0.55 -2.37 1.43
C GLY A 35 -0.09 -3.39 0.38
N VAL A 36 0.91 -3.01 -0.41
CA VAL A 36 1.52 -3.89 -1.43
C VAL A 36 2.71 -4.72 -0.91
N SER A 37 3.22 -4.41 0.28
CA SER A 37 4.39 -5.04 0.92
C SER A 37 4.00 -5.75 2.23
N LEU A 38 4.86 -5.75 3.26
CA LEU A 38 4.63 -6.37 4.58
C LEU A 38 3.29 -5.95 5.21
N GLY A 39 2.84 -4.71 4.99
CA GLY A 39 1.54 -4.20 5.45
C GLY A 39 0.32 -4.79 4.73
N GLY A 40 0.52 -5.61 3.70
CA GLY A 40 -0.55 -6.21 2.88
C GLY A 40 -1.39 -7.26 3.60
N ALA A 41 -1.01 -7.66 4.82
CA ALA A 41 -1.77 -8.59 5.65
C ALA A 41 -2.98 -7.94 6.36
N LEU A 42 -2.96 -6.62 6.58
CA LEU A 42 -3.92 -5.93 7.44
C LEU A 42 -4.65 -4.82 6.65
N PRO A 43 -5.87 -5.08 6.14
CA PRO A 43 -6.68 -4.05 5.52
C PRO A 43 -7.00 -2.90 6.48
N TYR A 44 -6.91 -1.67 6.01
CA TYR A 44 -7.10 -0.45 6.78
C TYR A 44 -8.09 0.51 6.11
N GLY A 45 -8.69 1.40 6.91
CA GLY A 45 -9.59 2.45 6.43
C GLY A 45 -8.85 3.69 5.92
N VAL A 46 -9.60 4.68 5.44
CA VAL A 46 -9.03 5.96 4.96
C VAL A 46 -8.22 6.67 6.05
N LEU A 47 -8.80 6.78 7.25
CA LEU A 47 -8.13 7.19 8.48
C LEU A 47 -7.76 5.94 9.28
N ALA A 48 -6.48 5.73 9.56
CA ALA A 48 -6.02 4.53 10.25
C ALA A 48 -4.74 4.76 11.05
N ASP A 49 -4.61 4.02 12.15
CA ASP A 49 -3.40 3.90 12.95
C ASP A 49 -2.63 2.63 12.56
N ALA A 50 -1.30 2.72 12.59
CA ALA A 50 -0.42 1.62 12.26
C ALA A 50 -0.31 0.64 13.44
N SER A 51 -0.35 -0.64 13.13
CA SER A 51 -0.13 -1.73 14.07
C SER A 51 1.15 -2.50 13.72
N CYS A 52 1.74 -3.18 14.70
CA CYS A 52 2.84 -4.10 14.44
C CYS A 52 2.31 -5.35 13.74
N VAL A 53 2.78 -5.62 12.51
CA VAL A 53 2.37 -6.82 11.76
C VAL A 53 2.82 -8.12 12.44
N TYR A 54 3.87 -8.04 13.27
CA TYR A 54 4.39 -9.16 14.06
C TYR A 54 3.64 -9.37 15.39
N GLY A 55 2.66 -8.52 15.73
CA GLY A 55 1.92 -8.61 17.01
C GLY A 55 2.73 -8.21 18.25
N LEU A 56 3.91 -7.61 18.07
CA LEU A 56 4.75 -7.16 19.18
C LEU A 56 4.15 -5.93 19.87
N ARG A 57 4.37 -5.84 21.19
CA ARG A 57 3.89 -4.73 22.02
C ARG A 57 4.89 -3.57 21.99
N HIS A 58 4.68 -2.63 21.07
CA HIS A 58 5.38 -1.34 21.03
C HIS A 58 4.55 -0.31 20.27
N ARG A 59 4.86 0.98 20.47
CA ARG A 59 4.24 2.06 19.71
C ARG A 59 4.78 2.08 18.27
N ALA A 60 3.90 2.16 17.29
CA ALA A 60 4.28 2.40 15.90
C ALA A 60 4.47 3.92 15.64
N PRO A 61 5.43 4.33 14.79
CA PRO A 61 6.52 3.52 14.27
C PRO A 61 7.62 3.32 15.32
N HIS A 62 8.12 2.09 15.46
CA HIS A 62 9.24 1.80 16.35
C HIS A 62 10.53 1.78 15.51
N ARG A 63 11.62 2.38 16.00
CA ARG A 63 12.86 2.51 15.20
C ARG A 63 13.49 1.18 14.79
N ARG A 64 13.32 0.15 15.62
CA ARG A 64 13.86 -1.21 15.42
C ARG A 64 12.82 -2.24 14.96
N CYS A 65 11.73 -1.78 14.37
CA CYS A 65 10.70 -2.62 13.80
C CYS A 65 10.20 -1.98 12.50
N ASP A 66 9.69 -2.79 11.59
CA ASP A 66 9.13 -2.33 10.32
C ASP A 66 7.66 -1.94 10.42
N CYS A 67 7.16 -1.76 11.66
CA CYS A 67 5.83 -1.25 11.90
C CYS A 67 5.69 0.22 11.51
N GLY A 68 4.51 0.56 11.03
CA GLY A 68 4.22 1.89 10.49
C GLY A 68 3.70 1.78 9.07
N PHE A 69 2.96 2.80 8.67
CA PHE A 69 2.70 3.03 7.26
C PHE A 69 3.93 3.65 6.61
N HIS A 70 4.10 3.41 5.31
CA HIS A 70 5.19 3.96 4.52
C HIS A 70 4.62 4.76 3.34
N CYS A 71 5.25 5.88 3.02
CA CYS A 71 5.02 6.63 1.79
C CYS A 71 6.32 7.27 1.33
N VAL A 72 6.41 7.58 0.03
CA VAL A 72 7.48 8.39 -0.54
C VAL A 72 7.08 9.86 -0.57
N HIS A 73 8.06 10.76 -0.65
CA HIS A 73 7.82 12.20 -0.76
C HIS A 73 7.25 12.58 -2.12
N ASP A 74 7.76 11.95 -3.18
CA ASP A 74 7.48 12.32 -4.55
C ASP A 74 6.36 11.46 -5.18
N ARG A 75 5.50 12.13 -5.95
CA ARG A 75 4.36 11.47 -6.60
C ARG A 75 4.81 10.55 -7.73
N ALA A 76 5.75 11.00 -8.56
CA ALA A 76 6.22 10.21 -9.70
C ALA A 76 6.92 8.94 -9.25
N ALA A 77 7.68 8.99 -8.14
CA ALA A 77 8.28 7.82 -7.51
C ALA A 77 7.22 6.78 -7.08
N ALA A 78 6.09 7.21 -6.53
CA ALA A 78 4.99 6.30 -6.20
C ALA A 78 4.27 5.76 -7.45
N GLU A 79 4.12 6.59 -8.49
CA GLU A 79 3.53 6.19 -9.78
C GLU A 79 4.39 5.16 -10.50
N ALA A 80 5.72 5.29 -10.46
CA ALA A 80 6.66 4.34 -11.06
C ALA A 80 6.47 2.91 -10.51
N LEU A 81 6.08 2.77 -9.23
CA LEU A 81 5.77 1.46 -8.64
C LEU A 81 4.59 0.76 -9.33
N LEU A 82 3.70 1.48 -10.02
CA LEU A 82 2.58 0.90 -10.76
C LEU A 82 3.01 0.26 -12.09
N CYS A 83 4.24 0.50 -12.56
CA CYS A 83 4.77 -0.13 -13.77
C CYS A 83 5.01 -1.64 -13.57
N THR A 84 5.30 -2.07 -12.34
CA THR A 84 5.56 -3.47 -12.05
C THR A 84 4.31 -4.31 -12.22
N ALA A 85 4.47 -5.51 -12.80
CA ALA A 85 3.34 -6.37 -13.12
C ALA A 85 2.46 -6.69 -11.91
N GLU A 86 3.08 -6.87 -10.75
CA GLU A 86 2.43 -7.18 -9.49
C GLU A 86 1.53 -6.02 -9.01
N HIS A 87 1.87 -4.77 -9.32
CA HIS A 87 1.23 -3.59 -8.76
C HIS A 87 0.39 -2.78 -9.75
N ARG A 88 0.33 -3.19 -11.02
CA ARG A 88 -0.48 -2.51 -12.07
C ARG A 88 -1.95 -2.27 -11.71
N THR A 89 -2.53 -3.07 -10.81
CA THR A 89 -3.92 -2.93 -10.37
C THR A 89 -4.10 -2.16 -9.06
N ALA A 90 -3.00 -1.74 -8.42
CA ALA A 90 -3.05 -0.89 -7.24
C ALA A 90 -3.49 0.54 -7.61
N LEU A 91 -3.94 1.28 -6.60
CA LEU A 91 -4.27 2.70 -6.72
C LEU A 91 -3.10 3.52 -6.19
N LEU A 92 -2.80 4.64 -6.85
CA LEU A 92 -1.94 5.66 -6.29
C LEU A 92 -2.72 6.46 -5.23
N LEU A 93 -2.15 6.55 -4.04
CA LEU A 93 -2.71 7.25 -2.91
C LEU A 93 -1.88 8.48 -2.57
N GLU A 94 -2.55 9.61 -2.39
CA GLU A 94 -2.02 10.78 -1.69
C GLU A 94 -2.46 10.71 -0.23
N VAL A 95 -1.51 10.81 0.69
CA VAL A 95 -1.75 10.65 2.13
C VAL A 95 -1.25 11.85 2.91
N THR A 96 -2.04 12.25 3.90
CA THR A 96 -1.59 13.12 4.99
C THR A 96 -0.92 12.25 6.04
N VAL A 97 0.35 12.53 6.34
CA VAL A 97 1.16 11.88 7.37
C VAL A 97 0.78 12.44 8.74
N LEU A 98 0.23 11.60 9.61
CA LEU A 98 -0.28 11.99 10.92
C LEU A 98 0.43 11.23 12.06
N GLY A 99 0.38 11.81 13.26
CA GLY A 99 1.00 11.23 14.44
C GLY A 99 2.53 11.24 14.37
N ALA A 100 3.17 10.36 15.14
CA ALA A 100 4.63 10.25 15.14
C ALA A 100 5.11 9.67 13.81
N TYR A 101 6.20 10.23 13.28
CA TYR A 101 6.83 9.72 12.07
C TYR A 101 8.36 9.71 12.18
N ILE A 102 8.97 8.93 11.30
CA ILE A 102 10.40 8.92 11.02
C ILE A 102 10.53 9.34 9.55
N ARG A 103 11.26 10.42 9.31
CA ARG A 103 11.57 10.89 7.96
C ARG A 103 12.85 10.22 7.48
N PHE A 104 12.78 9.68 6.29
CA PHE A 104 13.90 9.17 5.52
C PHE A 104 14.15 10.10 4.33
N GLU A 105 15.27 9.89 3.65
CA GLU A 105 15.63 10.63 2.45
C GLU A 105 14.52 10.59 1.39
N HIS A 106 13.95 9.41 1.13
CA HIS A 106 12.94 9.23 0.07
C HIS A 106 11.50 9.16 0.58
N GLY A 107 11.24 9.24 1.89
CA GLY A 107 9.87 9.11 2.37
C GLY A 107 9.68 9.19 3.88
N PHE A 108 8.54 8.69 4.35
CA PHE A 108 8.15 8.66 5.75
C PHE A 108 7.75 7.26 6.18
N ARG A 109 8.05 6.93 7.44
CA ARG A 109 7.39 5.85 8.19
C ARG A 109 6.61 6.45 9.34
N TYR A 110 5.30 6.19 9.45
CA TYR A 110 4.44 6.97 10.34
C TYR A 110 3.34 6.18 11.02
N ALA A 111 2.85 6.74 12.13
CA ALA A 111 1.92 6.11 13.06
C ALA A 111 0.48 6.15 12.58
N ARG A 112 0.09 7.21 11.87
CA ARG A 112 -1.30 7.42 11.46
C ARG A 112 -1.35 8.08 10.08
N GLN A 113 -2.35 7.73 9.28
CA GLN A 113 -2.60 8.42 8.00
C GLN A 113 -4.03 8.84 7.88
N ARG A 114 -4.24 9.82 6.99
CA ARG A 114 -5.47 9.94 6.23
C ARG A 114 -5.17 9.88 4.74
N VAL A 115 -5.82 8.97 4.02
CA VAL A 115 -5.81 8.99 2.54
C VAL A 115 -6.71 10.12 2.06
N ARG A 116 -6.17 11.03 1.24
CA ARG A 116 -6.92 12.18 0.72
C ARG A 116 -7.46 11.91 -0.67
N THR A 117 -6.61 11.37 -1.53
CA THR A 117 -6.94 11.07 -2.91
C THR A 117 -6.51 9.66 -3.24
N ALA A 118 -7.37 8.92 -3.93
CA ALA A 118 -7.04 7.66 -4.59
C ALA A 118 -7.21 7.83 -6.10
N THR A 119 -6.13 7.61 -6.85
CA THR A 119 -6.13 7.69 -8.31
C THR A 119 -6.27 6.29 -8.89
N VAL A 120 -7.31 6.10 -9.68
CA VAL A 120 -7.64 4.85 -10.39
C VAL A 120 -6.94 4.85 -11.73
N GLY A 121 -6.01 3.92 -11.89
CA GLY A 121 -5.33 3.66 -13.16
C GLY A 121 -6.26 3.05 -14.22
N PRO A 122 -5.72 2.75 -15.41
CA PRO A 122 -6.49 2.09 -16.46
C PRO A 122 -6.85 0.65 -16.07
N CYS A 123 -7.84 0.10 -16.78
CA CYS A 123 -8.10 -1.34 -16.77
C CYS A 123 -6.87 -2.12 -17.25
N ALA A 124 -6.76 -3.41 -16.89
CA ALA A 124 -5.69 -4.29 -17.36
C ALA A 124 -5.58 -4.35 -18.90
N CYS A 125 -6.68 -4.13 -19.63
CA CYS A 125 -6.68 -4.04 -21.09
C CYS A 125 -6.23 -2.67 -21.65
N GLY A 126 -5.84 -1.73 -20.77
CA GLY A 126 -5.42 -0.37 -21.13
C GLY A 126 -6.56 0.64 -21.28
N ALA A 127 -7.82 0.19 -21.35
CA ALA A 127 -8.96 1.10 -21.45
C ALA A 127 -9.21 1.89 -20.15
N PRO A 128 -9.81 3.11 -20.22
CA PRO A 128 -10.16 3.87 -19.03
C PRO A 128 -11.07 3.06 -18.09
N ALA A 129 -10.71 3.06 -16.80
CA ALA A 129 -11.52 2.39 -15.79
C ALA A 129 -12.78 3.21 -15.49
N VAL A 130 -13.91 2.52 -15.42
CA VAL A 130 -15.20 3.10 -15.01
C VAL A 130 -15.68 2.53 -13.67
N ALA A 131 -15.06 1.43 -13.23
CA ALA A 131 -15.39 0.72 -12.01
C ALA A 131 -14.14 0.12 -11.33
N LEU A 132 -14.28 -0.18 -10.05
CA LEU A 132 -13.41 -1.07 -9.29
C LEU A 132 -14.15 -2.40 -9.13
N ALA A 133 -13.68 -3.45 -9.81
CA ALA A 133 -14.33 -4.76 -9.86
C ALA A 133 -13.54 -5.80 -9.09
N ASP A 134 -14.20 -6.87 -8.64
CA ASP A 134 -13.56 -7.99 -7.95
C ASP A 134 -12.31 -8.48 -8.71
N ALA A 135 -11.17 -8.48 -8.00
CA ALA A 135 -9.88 -8.86 -8.53
C ALA A 135 -9.59 -10.36 -8.43
N GLY A 136 -10.51 -11.14 -7.84
CA GLY A 136 -10.36 -12.60 -7.68
C GLY A 136 -9.46 -13.02 -6.53
N TRP A 137 -9.05 -12.10 -5.66
CA TRP A 137 -8.26 -12.37 -4.46
C TRP A 137 -8.71 -11.48 -3.29
N GLY A 138 -8.23 -11.77 -2.08
CA GLY A 138 -8.57 -10.96 -0.92
C GLY A 138 -7.89 -11.36 0.38
N ARG A 139 -8.57 -11.03 1.48
CA ARG A 139 -8.26 -11.38 2.87
C ARG A 139 -9.53 -11.88 3.55
N PRO A 140 -9.46 -12.56 4.71
CA PRO A 140 -10.67 -12.92 5.45
C PRO A 140 -11.62 -11.72 5.64
N GLY A 141 -12.86 -11.87 5.19
CA GLY A 141 -13.89 -10.83 5.26
C GLY A 141 -13.73 -9.64 4.30
N ARG A 142 -12.71 -9.61 3.42
CA ARG A 142 -12.50 -8.53 2.44
C ARG A 142 -12.04 -9.05 1.07
N ARG A 143 -12.64 -8.55 0.00
CA ARG A 143 -12.19 -8.81 -1.38
C ARG A 143 -11.38 -7.64 -1.91
N ALA A 144 -10.34 -7.92 -2.68
CA ALA A 144 -9.61 -6.89 -3.41
C ALA A 144 -10.37 -6.50 -4.67
N LEU A 145 -10.25 -5.23 -5.05
CA LEU A 145 -10.82 -4.70 -6.29
C LEU A 145 -9.68 -4.28 -7.24
N ALA A 146 -9.97 -4.26 -8.54
CA ALA A 146 -9.07 -3.79 -9.58
C ALA A 146 -9.80 -2.82 -10.51
N PRO A 147 -9.10 -1.81 -11.06
CA PRO A 147 -9.64 -0.95 -12.11
C PRO A 147 -10.19 -1.77 -13.28
N SER A 148 -11.40 -1.48 -13.73
CA SER A 148 -12.06 -2.20 -14.81
C SER A 148 -12.84 -1.24 -15.72
N CYS A 149 -12.68 -1.41 -17.03
CA CYS A 149 -13.47 -0.70 -18.03
C CYS A 149 -14.86 -1.35 -18.19
N ALA A 150 -15.76 -0.68 -18.92
CA ALA A 150 -17.13 -1.12 -19.12
C ALA A 150 -17.24 -2.52 -19.77
N SER A 151 -16.30 -2.88 -20.66
CA SER A 151 -16.29 -4.20 -21.30
C SER A 151 -15.71 -5.29 -20.41
N CYS A 152 -14.65 -4.98 -19.66
CA CYS A 152 -13.97 -5.98 -18.84
C CYS A 152 -14.66 -6.25 -17.51
N VAL A 153 -15.51 -5.34 -16.99
CA VAL A 153 -16.18 -5.55 -15.69
C VAL A 153 -16.97 -6.86 -15.68
N GLY A 154 -17.70 -7.16 -16.77
CA GLY A 154 -18.55 -8.34 -16.88
C GLY A 154 -19.58 -8.42 -15.74
N ALA A 155 -19.87 -9.64 -15.29
CA ALA A 155 -20.79 -9.90 -14.18
C ALA A 155 -20.14 -9.80 -12.78
N ARG A 156 -18.90 -9.29 -12.67
CA ARG A 156 -18.17 -9.24 -11.40
C ARG A 156 -18.80 -8.22 -10.45
N THR A 157 -18.75 -8.52 -9.15
CA THR A 157 -19.05 -7.51 -8.11
C THR A 157 -18.18 -6.29 -8.36
N SER A 158 -18.79 -5.11 -8.45
CA SER A 158 -18.07 -3.88 -8.78
C SER A 158 -18.70 -2.66 -8.14
N LEU A 159 -17.88 -1.63 -7.97
CA LEU A 159 -18.28 -0.32 -7.47
C LEU A 159 -17.83 0.75 -8.45
N SER A 160 -18.64 1.78 -8.63
CA SER A 160 -18.12 3.01 -9.24
C SER A 160 -17.09 3.67 -8.31
N PRO A 161 -16.16 4.47 -8.84
CA PRO A 161 -15.24 5.27 -8.03
C PRO A 161 -15.93 6.10 -6.94
N ALA A 162 -17.08 6.71 -7.27
CA ALA A 162 -17.87 7.48 -6.32
C ALA A 162 -18.51 6.60 -5.22
N ALA A 163 -19.01 5.41 -5.57
CA ALA A 163 -19.55 4.48 -4.58
C ALA A 163 -18.46 3.99 -3.62
N PHE A 164 -17.27 3.67 -4.14
CA PHE A 164 -16.11 3.34 -3.32
C PHE A 164 -15.74 4.48 -2.36
N ALA A 165 -15.69 5.72 -2.85
CA ALA A 165 -15.41 6.90 -2.03
C ALA A 165 -16.38 7.05 -0.85
N ARG A 166 -17.69 6.87 -1.11
CA ARG A 166 -18.73 6.93 -0.06
C ARG A 166 -18.57 5.84 0.99
N LEU A 167 -18.33 4.59 0.56
CA LEU A 167 -18.14 3.46 1.49
C LEU A 167 -16.82 3.53 2.27
N ALA A 168 -15.81 4.21 1.71
CA ALA A 168 -14.53 4.42 2.37
C ALA A 168 -14.60 5.55 3.43
N GLY A 169 -15.48 6.52 3.22
CA GLY A 169 -15.75 7.62 4.16
C GLY A 169 -14.60 8.61 4.28
N GLU A 170 -14.59 9.39 5.37
CA GLU A 170 -13.50 10.30 5.76
C GLU A 170 -13.11 11.37 4.72
N GLY A 171 -14.02 11.68 3.78
CA GLY A 171 -13.80 12.67 2.73
C GLY A 171 -12.81 12.22 1.65
N LEU A 172 -12.62 10.90 1.47
CA LEU A 172 -11.78 10.37 0.38
C LEU A 172 -12.28 10.87 -0.98
N ARG A 173 -11.37 11.40 -1.79
CA ARG A 173 -11.61 11.66 -3.21
C ARG A 173 -11.09 10.50 -4.04
N VAL A 174 -11.92 9.95 -4.92
CA VAL A 174 -11.48 8.95 -5.89
C VAL A 174 -11.55 9.57 -7.28
N VAL A 175 -10.42 9.60 -7.98
CA VAL A 175 -10.28 10.18 -9.31
C VAL A 175 -9.81 9.11 -10.28
N VAL A 176 -10.25 9.17 -11.54
CA VAL A 176 -9.72 8.30 -12.59
C VAL A 176 -8.57 9.04 -13.26
N ALA A 177 -7.42 8.38 -13.43
CA ALA A 177 -6.29 8.96 -14.12
C ALA A 177 -6.71 9.37 -15.55
N PRO A 178 -6.34 10.57 -16.01
CA PRO A 178 -6.53 10.92 -17.41
C PRO A 178 -5.77 9.92 -18.28
N ARG A 179 -6.28 9.65 -19.49
CA ARG A 179 -5.53 8.85 -20.46
C ARG A 179 -4.19 9.55 -20.70
N SER A 180 -3.08 8.86 -20.44
CA SER A 180 -1.80 9.27 -21.01
C SER A 180 -1.97 9.17 -22.53
N GLY A 181 -2.13 10.31 -23.21
CA GLY A 181 -2.11 10.37 -24.66
C GLY A 181 -0.75 9.94 -25.17
N ALA A 182 -0.71 9.22 -26.29
CA ALA A 182 0.52 9.01 -27.04
C ALA A 182 0.99 10.36 -27.65
N GLY A 183 2.29 10.65 -27.53
CA GLY A 183 3.01 11.82 -28.07
C GLY A 183 3.49 12.77 -26.94
N ASP A 184 4.76 13.13 -26.74
CA ASP A 184 5.91 13.24 -27.64
C ASP A 184 7.23 12.98 -26.87
N GLY A 185 8.25 12.47 -27.57
CA GLY A 185 9.67 12.67 -27.24
C GLY A 185 10.23 11.88 -26.05
N ILE A 186 10.58 10.60 -26.27
CA ILE A 186 11.47 9.87 -25.35
C ILE A 186 12.87 10.47 -25.48
N ALA A 187 13.22 11.41 -24.60
CA ALA A 187 14.62 11.51 -24.18
C ALA A 187 14.90 10.27 -23.33
N ARG A 188 15.45 9.23 -23.98
CA ARG A 188 16.04 8.08 -23.30
C ARG A 188 17.28 8.60 -22.59
N ASP A 189 17.19 8.83 -21.29
CA ASP A 189 18.36 8.74 -20.42
C ASP A 189 17.95 8.21 -19.05
N ASP A 190 18.55 7.06 -18.72
CA ASP A 190 18.66 6.41 -17.41
C ASP A 190 17.39 5.95 -16.65
N LEU A 191 16.73 4.93 -17.19
CA LEU A 191 15.96 3.94 -16.39
C LEU A 191 16.88 2.86 -15.79
N GLY A 192 17.94 3.28 -15.10
CA GLY A 192 18.90 2.37 -14.48
C GLY A 192 19.10 2.73 -13.03
N VAL A 193 18.94 1.76 -12.13
CA VAL A 193 19.25 1.80 -10.69
C VAL A 193 18.05 1.98 -9.73
N PRO A 194 17.15 2.98 -9.83
CA PRO A 194 16.05 3.14 -8.84
C PRO A 194 15.00 2.03 -8.87
N GLU A 195 14.64 1.54 -10.05
CA GLU A 195 13.67 0.46 -10.23
C GLU A 195 14.24 -0.88 -9.72
N LEU A 196 15.51 -1.15 -10.02
CA LEU A 196 16.26 -2.30 -9.49
C LEU A 196 16.42 -2.25 -7.97
N ALA A 197 16.59 -1.06 -7.39
CA ALA A 197 16.65 -0.88 -5.94
C ALA A 197 15.29 -1.13 -5.26
N ALA A 198 14.19 -0.70 -5.90
CA ALA A 198 12.83 -0.98 -5.43
C ALA A 198 12.51 -2.48 -5.50
N GLU A 199 12.89 -3.15 -6.60
CA GLU A 199 12.77 -4.60 -6.74
C GLU A 199 13.64 -5.35 -5.73
N ALA A 200 14.89 -4.95 -5.54
CA ALA A 200 15.79 -5.55 -4.55
C ALA A 200 15.24 -5.40 -3.12
N ALA A 201 14.71 -4.22 -2.76
CA ALA A 201 14.09 -4.00 -1.46
C ALA A 201 12.83 -4.87 -1.25
N LEU A 202 12.04 -5.08 -2.31
CA LEU A 202 10.87 -5.96 -2.28
C LEU A 202 11.25 -7.44 -2.13
N LEU A 203 12.26 -7.88 -2.89
CA LEU A 203 12.80 -9.24 -2.82
C LEU A 203 13.38 -9.53 -1.44
N GLN A 204 14.12 -8.57 -0.87
CA GLN A 204 14.64 -8.67 0.49
C GLN A 204 13.51 -8.78 1.52
N ALA A 205 12.47 -7.95 1.42
CA ALA A 205 11.32 -8.03 2.33
C ALA A 205 10.55 -9.36 2.23
N ARG A 206 10.47 -9.97 1.03
CA ARG A 206 9.86 -11.30 0.85
C ARG A 206 10.74 -12.39 1.46
N LEU A 207 12.05 -12.33 1.28
CA LEU A 207 13.00 -13.28 1.89
C LEU A 207 12.95 -13.22 3.42
N ASP A 208 12.97 -12.04 4.00
CA ASP A 208 12.88 -11.84 5.45
C ASP A 208 11.56 -12.39 6.03
N TRP A 209 10.45 -12.22 5.28
CA TRP A 209 9.15 -12.81 5.64
C TRP A 209 9.19 -14.34 5.59
N PHE A 210 9.75 -14.93 4.53
CA PHE A 210 9.89 -16.39 4.40
C PHE A 210 10.76 -16.97 5.52
N GLN A 211 11.88 -16.33 5.84
CA GLN A 211 12.75 -16.74 6.95
C GLN A 211 12.01 -16.68 8.29
N THR A 212 11.20 -15.65 8.51
CA THR A 212 10.35 -15.55 9.71
C THR A 212 9.32 -16.68 9.77
N GLN A 213 8.73 -17.09 8.64
CA GLN A 213 7.80 -18.24 8.62
C GLN A 213 8.51 -19.57 8.86
N LEU A 214 9.70 -19.78 8.28
CA LEU A 214 10.50 -20.98 8.51
C LEU A 214 10.94 -21.12 9.97
N ALA A 215 11.38 -20.02 10.60
CA ALA A 215 11.74 -20.02 12.02
C ALA A 215 10.56 -20.45 12.92
N ARG A 216 9.36 -19.93 12.63
CA ARG A 216 8.13 -20.31 13.37
C ARG A 216 7.75 -21.78 13.18
N LEU A 217 8.00 -22.36 12.01
CA LEU A 217 7.76 -23.79 11.75
C LEU A 217 8.82 -24.67 12.43
N GLY A 218 10.07 -24.19 12.53
CA GLY A 218 11.16 -24.88 13.24
C GLY A 218 10.99 -24.89 14.77
N GLU A 219 10.36 -23.86 15.33
CA GLU A 219 10.04 -23.77 16.77
C GLU A 219 8.85 -24.68 17.18
N GLY A 220 8.11 -25.24 16.21
CA GLY A 220 6.93 -26.09 16.41
C GLY A 220 7.16 -27.59 16.28
N GLY A 221 8.42 -28.07 16.21
CA GLY A 221 8.72 -29.50 16.20
C GLY A 221 8.32 -30.17 17.53
N PRO A 222 7.68 -31.35 17.52
CA PRO A 222 7.21 -32.00 18.73
C PRO A 222 8.39 -32.33 19.65
N GLY A 223 8.31 -31.86 20.89
CA GLY A 223 9.20 -32.30 21.95
C GLY A 223 9.16 -33.81 22.09
N GLY A 224 10.28 -34.47 21.78
CA GLY A 224 10.57 -35.80 22.29
C GLY A 224 10.98 -35.68 23.75
N GLY A 225 10.01 -35.69 24.65
CA GLY A 225 10.26 -35.99 26.06
C GLY A 225 10.46 -37.48 26.27
N ALA A 226 11.38 -37.86 27.17
CA ALA A 226 11.12 -38.76 28.31
C ALA A 226 12.43 -39.12 29.05
N GLN A 227 12.49 -38.69 30.31
CA GLN A 227 12.81 -39.44 31.53
C GLN A 227 13.92 -40.52 31.50
N GLY A 228 14.88 -40.35 32.42
CA GLY A 228 15.89 -41.33 32.82
C GLY A 228 16.99 -40.66 33.63
#